data_AF-A0A5Q3LFM7-F1
#
_entry.id   AF-A0A5Q3LFM7-F1
#
_cell.length_a   1.000
_cell.length_b   1.000
_cell.length_c   1.000
_cell.angle_alpha   90.00
_cell.angle_beta   90.00
_cell.angle_gamma   90.00
#
_symmetry.space_group_name_H-M   'P 1'
#
loop_
_entity.id
_entity.type
_entity.pdbx_description
1 polymer ?
#
loop_
_entity_poly.entity_id
_entity_poly.type
_entity_poly.pdbx_seq_one_letter_code
_entity_poly.pdbx_strand_id
1 'polypeptide(L)'
;MYPFKNLHRVYCAGPLFNQIERDEMVRIADVLVEEGFVPFVPHRDGMEFAKVQPYLVRNGHNPAWVGHLLHEAVFALDAYQVMIGCGSVVCNLNGRVPDEGAVAESAMAWAWGKPLVLYKDDVRSKIAGRDNPLVVGMTCFEAVHRIEDIVDCLREKIAEMVPDPEVEYPCPPHLRDTLLRGERLWLQLAELGEERPSPQVAEIILDLFGSTKMPI
;
A
#
# COMPACT_ATOMS: atom_id res chain seq x y z
N MET A 1 -1.19 9.55 16.54
CA MET A 1 -0.51 9.04 15.31
C MET A 1 -0.10 10.21 14.43
N TYR A 2 1.00 10.10 13.67
CA TYR A 2 1.53 11.17 12.82
C TYR A 2 1.49 10.77 11.33
N PRO A 3 0.31 10.74 10.70
CA PRO A 3 0.12 10.22 9.35
C PRO A 3 0.88 11.02 8.28
N PHE A 4 1.24 12.28 8.54
CA PHE A 4 1.84 13.16 7.54
C PHE A 4 3.35 13.36 7.71
N LYS A 5 3.98 12.66 8.65
CA LYS A 5 5.40 12.87 8.96
C LYS A 5 6.35 12.59 7.79
N ASN A 6 5.97 11.65 6.91
CA ASN A 6 6.83 11.14 5.84
C ASN A 6 6.30 11.50 4.44
N LEU A 7 6.03 12.78 4.14
CA LEU A 7 5.41 13.19 2.84
C LEU A 7 6.20 12.73 1.60
N HIS A 8 7.52 12.62 1.72
CA HIS A 8 8.39 12.11 0.65
C HIS A 8 8.37 10.59 0.52
N ARG A 9 7.81 9.86 1.48
CA ARG A 9 7.62 8.42 1.40
C ARG A 9 6.24 8.14 0.80
N VAL A 10 6.23 7.55 -0.39
CA VAL A 10 5.05 7.48 -1.26
C VAL A 10 4.54 6.06 -1.33
N TYR A 11 3.31 5.81 -0.91
CA TYR A 11 2.69 4.51 -1.14
C TYR A 11 2.25 4.39 -2.61
N CYS A 12 2.72 3.37 -3.31
CA CYS A 12 2.36 3.11 -4.70
C CYS A 12 1.29 2.02 -4.76
N ALA A 13 0.02 2.42 -4.78
CA ALA A 13 -1.13 1.54 -4.91
C ALA A 13 -1.38 1.21 -6.38
N GLY A 14 -1.68 -0.05 -6.71
CA GLY A 14 -1.97 -0.43 -8.10
C GLY A 14 -2.01 -1.94 -8.32
N PRO A 15 -2.40 -2.38 -9.53
CA PRO A 15 -2.53 -3.79 -9.87
C PRO A 15 -1.16 -4.49 -9.94
N LEU A 16 -1.12 -5.76 -9.55
CA LEU A 16 0.13 -6.56 -9.43
C LEU A 16 -0.01 -7.98 -10.02
N PHE A 17 -1.09 -8.25 -10.75
CA PHE A 17 -1.52 -9.60 -11.13
C PHE A 17 -0.63 -10.22 -12.20
N ASN A 18 -0.05 -9.41 -13.06
CA ASN A 18 0.83 -9.86 -14.13
C ASN A 18 2.11 -9.01 -14.23
N GLN A 19 3.03 -9.43 -15.10
CA GLN A 19 4.33 -8.79 -15.21
C GLN A 19 4.23 -7.36 -15.74
N ILE A 20 3.33 -7.09 -16.69
CA ILE A 20 3.16 -5.74 -17.27
C ILE A 20 2.70 -4.75 -16.21
N GLU A 21 1.76 -5.16 -15.36
CA GLU A 21 1.27 -4.36 -14.23
C GLU A 21 2.38 -4.10 -13.21
N ARG A 22 3.18 -5.12 -12.87
CA ARG A 22 4.34 -4.95 -11.97
C ARG A 22 5.40 -4.01 -12.56
N ASP A 23 5.75 -4.18 -13.83
CA ASP A 23 6.73 -3.33 -14.52
C ASP A 23 6.26 -1.87 -14.55
N GLU A 24 4.96 -1.63 -14.71
CA GLU A 24 4.40 -0.29 -14.66
C GLU A 24 4.49 0.33 -13.26
N MET A 25 4.19 -0.43 -12.20
CA MET A 25 4.38 0.02 -10.83
C MET A 25 5.85 0.34 -10.53
N VAL A 26 6.79 -0.42 -11.10
CA VAL A 26 8.23 -0.14 -11.01
C VAL A 26 8.57 1.17 -11.72
N ARG A 27 8.06 1.41 -12.95
CA ARG A 27 8.29 2.69 -13.65
C ARG A 27 7.78 3.91 -12.88
N ILE A 28 6.61 3.79 -12.25
CA ILE A 28 6.07 4.84 -11.36
C ILE A 28 7.04 5.09 -10.19
N ALA A 29 7.54 4.02 -9.57
CA ALA A 29 8.50 4.11 -8.49
C ALA A 29 9.83 4.73 -8.94
N ASP A 30 10.34 4.38 -10.12
CA ASP A 30 11.62 4.89 -10.64
C ASP A 30 11.58 6.41 -10.82
N VAL A 31 10.52 6.94 -11.45
CA VAL A 31 10.32 8.40 -11.62
C VAL A 31 10.20 9.12 -10.28
N LEU A 32 9.58 8.50 -9.26
CA LEU A 32 9.56 9.04 -7.90
C LEU A 32 10.96 9.10 -7.29
N VAL A 33 11.77 8.04 -7.44
CA VAL A 33 13.15 7.98 -6.92
C VAL A 33 14.04 9.04 -7.58
N GLU A 34 13.97 9.18 -8.90
CA GLU A 34 14.74 10.17 -9.67
C GLU A 34 14.51 11.60 -9.15
N GLU A 35 13.31 11.86 -8.63
CA GLU A 35 12.86 13.16 -8.15
C GLU A 35 12.95 13.33 -6.63
N GLY A 36 13.63 12.40 -5.93
CA GLY A 36 13.96 12.49 -4.51
C GLY A 36 12.87 11.98 -3.56
N PHE A 37 11.88 11.26 -4.06
CA PHE A 37 10.90 10.55 -3.23
C PHE A 37 11.39 9.14 -2.88
N VAL A 38 10.77 8.53 -1.87
CA VAL A 38 11.04 7.17 -1.40
C VAL A 38 9.77 6.35 -1.60
N PRO A 39 9.59 5.67 -2.76
CA PRO A 39 8.41 4.87 -3.00
C PRO A 39 8.41 3.60 -2.13
N PHE A 40 7.23 3.25 -1.64
CA PHE A 40 6.90 1.93 -1.13
C PHE A 40 5.98 1.24 -2.15
N VAL A 41 6.47 0.17 -2.75
CA VAL A 41 5.79 -0.65 -3.75
C VAL A 41 5.44 -2.00 -3.10
N PRO A 42 4.16 -2.32 -2.83
CA PRO A 42 3.79 -3.45 -1.97
C PRO A 42 4.42 -4.81 -2.33
N HIS A 43 4.48 -5.17 -3.62
CA HIS A 43 5.08 -6.44 -4.04
C HIS A 43 6.62 -6.47 -3.98
N ARG A 44 7.28 -5.30 -4.04
CA ARG A 44 8.74 -5.18 -3.97
C ARG A 44 9.21 -4.98 -2.54
N ASP A 45 8.65 -3.97 -1.87
CA ASP A 45 9.09 -3.46 -0.58
C ASP A 45 8.29 -4.01 0.59
N GLY A 46 7.13 -4.62 0.36
CA GLY A 46 6.41 -5.38 1.37
C GLY A 46 6.93 -6.81 1.45
N MET A 47 6.12 -7.78 1.03
CA MET A 47 6.52 -9.18 1.02
C MET A 47 5.83 -9.92 -0.12
N GLU A 48 6.55 -10.81 -0.81
CA GLU A 48 5.91 -11.82 -1.63
C GLU A 48 5.40 -12.96 -0.73
N PHE A 49 4.21 -12.77 -0.13
CA PHE A 49 3.53 -13.80 0.67
C PHE A 49 3.40 -15.15 -0.07
N ALA A 50 3.38 -15.11 -1.41
CA ALA A 50 3.43 -16.26 -2.28
C ALA A 50 4.63 -17.20 -2.01
N LYS A 51 5.76 -16.69 -1.48
CA LYS A 51 6.94 -17.48 -1.09
C LYS A 51 6.87 -18.01 0.35
N VAL A 52 6.19 -17.28 1.24
CA VAL A 52 6.04 -17.63 2.66
C VAL A 52 5.01 -18.76 2.86
N GLN A 53 3.90 -18.73 2.12
CA GLN A 53 2.85 -19.73 2.25
C GLN A 53 3.36 -21.16 1.98
N PRO A 54 4.07 -21.47 0.87
CA PRO A 54 4.61 -22.80 0.64
C PRO A 54 5.61 -23.24 1.71
N TYR A 55 6.36 -22.30 2.29
CA TYR A 55 7.27 -22.60 3.39
C TYR A 55 6.51 -23.06 4.63
N LEU A 56 5.51 -22.29 5.09
CA LEU A 56 4.70 -22.65 6.28
C LEU A 56 3.94 -23.98 6.08
N VAL A 57 3.35 -24.19 4.91
CA VAL A 57 2.63 -25.45 4.61
C VAL A 57 3.58 -26.65 4.60
N ARG A 58 4.78 -26.52 4.01
CA ARG A 58 5.79 -27.60 4.04
C ARG A 58 6.30 -27.90 5.45
N ASN A 59 6.27 -26.92 6.35
CA ASN A 59 6.62 -27.08 7.76
C ASN A 59 5.45 -27.57 8.63
N GLY A 60 4.37 -28.07 8.03
CA GLY A 60 3.30 -28.78 8.73
C GLY A 60 2.14 -27.91 9.21
N HIS A 61 2.12 -26.61 8.86
CA HIS A 61 0.98 -25.75 9.19
C HIS A 61 -0.21 -26.00 8.25
N ASN A 62 -1.42 -25.92 8.79
CA ASN A 62 -2.66 -26.10 8.02
C ASN A 62 -2.79 -24.99 6.93
N PRO A 63 -3.03 -25.32 5.66
CA PRO A 63 -3.11 -24.33 4.57
C PRO A 63 -4.18 -23.25 4.75
N ALA A 64 -5.35 -23.60 5.30
CA ALA A 64 -6.43 -22.63 5.51
C ALA A 64 -6.08 -21.64 6.63
N TRP A 65 -5.50 -22.14 7.73
CA TRP A 65 -4.98 -21.30 8.80
C TRP A 65 -3.83 -20.40 8.32
N VAL A 66 -2.89 -20.93 7.54
CA VAL A 66 -1.81 -20.13 6.93
C VAL A 66 -2.40 -19.05 6.02
N GLY A 67 -3.39 -19.37 5.19
CA GLY A 67 -4.05 -18.36 4.34
C GLY A 67 -4.64 -17.21 5.16
N HIS A 68 -5.37 -17.54 6.23
CA HIS A 68 -5.92 -16.53 7.14
C HIS A 68 -4.82 -15.69 7.82
N LEU A 69 -3.79 -16.35 8.37
CA LEU A 69 -2.64 -15.71 9.00
C LEU A 69 -1.95 -14.70 8.06
N LEU A 70 -1.71 -15.09 6.81
CA LEU A 70 -1.06 -14.23 5.83
C LEU A 70 -1.98 -13.08 5.41
N HIS A 71 -3.29 -13.30 5.28
CA HIS A 71 -4.23 -12.21 5.02
C HIS A 71 -4.23 -11.15 6.15
N GLU A 72 -4.20 -11.58 7.42
CA GLU A 72 -4.09 -10.63 8.53
C GLU A 72 -2.78 -9.83 8.47
N ALA A 73 -1.66 -10.49 8.14
CA ALA A 73 -0.36 -9.86 8.01
C ALA A 73 -0.29 -8.87 6.83
N VAL A 74 -0.82 -9.23 5.65
CA VAL A 74 -0.94 -8.33 4.48
C VAL A 74 -1.73 -7.09 4.89
N PHE A 75 -2.93 -7.30 5.42
CA PHE A 75 -3.82 -6.21 5.78
C PHE A 75 -3.19 -5.27 6.81
N ALA A 76 -2.56 -5.81 7.85
CA ALA A 76 -1.90 -5.01 8.87
C ALA A 76 -0.73 -4.20 8.30
N LEU A 77 0.10 -4.82 7.45
CA LEU A 77 1.22 -4.13 6.82
C LEU A 77 0.73 -3.00 5.91
N ASP A 78 -0.17 -3.30 4.97
CA ASP A 78 -0.63 -2.31 3.98
C ASP A 78 -1.41 -1.18 4.65
N ALA A 79 -2.28 -1.48 5.62
CA ALA A 79 -2.97 -0.46 6.40
C ALA A 79 -1.97 0.45 7.13
N TYR A 80 -0.94 -0.11 7.78
CA TYR A 80 0.12 0.69 8.41
C TYR A 80 0.86 1.55 7.39
N GLN A 81 1.28 0.98 6.26
CA GLN A 81 2.05 1.69 5.24
C GLN A 81 1.24 2.85 4.64
N VAL A 82 0.00 2.60 4.25
CA VAL A 82 -0.90 3.62 3.69
C VAL A 82 -1.19 4.71 4.70
N MET A 83 -1.55 4.33 5.95
CA MET A 83 -2.05 5.30 6.92
C MET A 83 -0.94 6.05 7.65
N ILE A 84 0.20 5.42 7.91
CA ILE A 84 1.24 5.93 8.82
C ILE A 84 2.63 5.91 8.18
N GLY A 85 3.04 4.79 7.58
CA GLY A 85 4.40 4.59 7.07
C GLY A 85 4.75 5.57 5.94
N CYS A 86 3.83 5.76 5.00
CA CYS A 86 3.92 6.71 3.89
C CYS A 86 3.13 7.97 4.21
N GLY A 87 3.62 9.14 3.82
CA GLY A 87 2.92 10.41 4.00
C GLY A 87 2.02 10.79 2.83
N SER A 88 2.25 10.22 1.65
CA SER A 88 1.52 10.50 0.41
C SER A 88 1.29 9.22 -0.40
N VAL A 89 0.38 9.28 -1.38
CA VAL A 89 -0.06 8.11 -2.16
C VAL A 89 -0.14 8.43 -3.65
N VAL A 90 0.33 7.50 -4.48
CA VAL A 90 0.04 7.44 -5.91
C VAL A 90 -0.74 6.16 -6.17
N CYS A 91 -1.86 6.28 -6.88
CA CYS A 91 -2.72 5.15 -7.21
C CYS A 91 -2.82 4.96 -8.72
N ASN A 92 -2.35 3.81 -9.20
CA ASN A 92 -2.50 3.39 -10.57
C ASN A 92 -3.87 2.74 -10.79
N LEU A 93 -4.71 3.40 -11.59
CA LEU A 93 -6.06 2.96 -11.92
C LEU A 93 -6.12 2.16 -13.24
N ASN A 94 -4.99 1.84 -13.88
CA ASN A 94 -4.96 1.09 -15.13
C ASN A 94 -5.67 -0.26 -15.03
N GLY A 95 -6.23 -0.70 -16.17
CA GLY A 95 -7.16 -1.83 -16.25
C GLY A 95 -8.60 -1.41 -16.55
N ARG A 96 -9.40 -2.39 -17.00
CA ARG A 96 -10.82 -2.18 -17.33
C ARG A 96 -11.65 -1.68 -16.14
N VAL A 97 -11.27 -2.14 -14.96
CA VAL A 97 -11.80 -1.73 -13.66
C VAL A 97 -10.57 -1.56 -12.78
N PRO A 98 -10.46 -0.47 -12.01
CA PRO A 98 -9.38 -0.31 -11.05
C PRO A 98 -9.29 -1.51 -10.11
N ASP A 99 -8.07 -1.82 -9.69
CA ASP A 99 -7.82 -2.85 -8.68
C ASP A 99 -8.55 -2.51 -7.37
N GLU A 100 -9.19 -3.52 -6.77
CA GLU A 100 -10.01 -3.32 -5.57
C GLU A 100 -9.16 -3.00 -4.34
N GLY A 101 -7.96 -3.57 -4.26
CA GLY A 101 -6.98 -3.25 -3.22
C GLY A 101 -6.53 -1.80 -3.34
N ALA A 102 -6.08 -1.39 -4.53
CA ALA A 102 -5.63 -0.03 -4.80
C ALA A 102 -6.70 1.03 -4.50
N VAL A 103 -7.96 0.73 -4.80
CA VAL A 103 -9.10 1.60 -4.46
C VAL A 103 -9.31 1.67 -2.95
N ALA A 104 -9.27 0.54 -2.23
CA ALA A 104 -9.43 0.51 -0.78
C ALA A 104 -8.30 1.28 -0.06
N GLU A 105 -7.06 1.09 -0.48
CA GLU A 105 -5.87 1.80 0.01
C GLU A 105 -5.99 3.30 -0.21
N SER A 106 -6.35 3.71 -1.42
CA SER A 106 -6.52 5.13 -1.77
C SER A 106 -7.64 5.78 -0.97
N ALA A 107 -8.76 5.07 -0.75
CA ALA A 107 -9.86 5.56 0.08
C ALA A 107 -9.44 5.74 1.54
N MET A 108 -8.65 4.80 2.11
CA MET A 108 -8.07 4.95 3.45
C MET A 108 -7.18 6.19 3.53
N ALA A 109 -6.31 6.41 2.54
CA ALA A 109 -5.43 7.56 2.49
C ALA A 109 -6.19 8.89 2.37
N TRP A 110 -7.17 8.94 1.46
CA TRP A 110 -8.03 10.10 1.24
C TRP A 110 -8.84 10.46 2.49
N ALA A 111 -9.44 9.47 3.16
CA ALA A 111 -10.18 9.68 4.40
C ALA A 111 -9.30 10.23 5.54
N TRP A 112 -7.99 9.98 5.46
CA TRP A 112 -6.98 10.54 6.35
C TRP A 112 -6.44 11.89 5.91
N GLY A 113 -6.86 12.43 4.76
CA GLY A 113 -6.41 13.73 4.24
C GLY A 113 -5.03 13.71 3.60
N LYS A 114 -4.51 12.54 3.21
CA LYS A 114 -3.19 12.44 2.58
C LYS A 114 -3.20 13.00 1.16
N PRO A 115 -2.09 13.63 0.71
CA PRO A 115 -1.87 13.90 -0.69
C PRO A 115 -2.01 12.61 -1.51
N LEU A 116 -2.92 12.61 -2.47
CA LEU A 116 -3.26 11.47 -3.31
C LEU A 116 -3.27 11.90 -4.77
N VAL A 117 -2.55 11.15 -5.60
CA VAL A 117 -2.56 11.29 -7.07
C VAL A 117 -3.15 10.04 -7.68
N LEU A 118 -4.13 10.19 -8.57
CA LEU A 118 -4.64 9.10 -9.41
C LEU A 118 -3.92 9.14 -10.76
N TYR A 119 -3.31 8.04 -11.15
CA TYR A 119 -2.71 7.84 -12.48
C TYR A 119 -3.60 6.90 -13.30
N LYS A 120 -3.86 7.26 -14.57
CA LYS A 120 -4.64 6.46 -15.50
C LYS A 120 -4.21 6.74 -16.95
N ASP A 121 -3.57 5.76 -17.57
CA ASP A 121 -3.24 5.74 -19.00
C ASP A 121 -3.89 4.52 -19.68
N ASP A 122 -5.19 4.34 -19.45
CA ASP A 122 -5.96 3.26 -20.05
C ASP A 122 -7.37 3.75 -20.39
N VAL A 123 -7.68 3.71 -21.69
CA VAL A 123 -8.95 4.18 -22.25
C VAL A 123 -10.12 3.20 -22.04
N ARG A 124 -9.84 1.98 -21.54
CA ARG A 124 -10.85 0.95 -21.32
C ARG A 124 -11.51 1.20 -19.95
N SER A 125 -12.55 2.02 -19.88
CA SER A 125 -13.30 2.25 -18.64
C SER A 125 -14.81 2.04 -18.82
N LYS A 126 -15.50 1.75 -17.71
CA LYS A 126 -16.88 1.23 -17.70
C LYS A 126 -17.95 2.23 -18.16
N ILE A 127 -17.78 3.55 -17.97
CA ILE A 127 -18.85 4.54 -18.17
C ILE A 127 -18.40 5.62 -19.16
N ALA A 128 -18.58 5.40 -20.47
CA ALA A 128 -18.25 6.39 -21.50
C ALA A 128 -16.83 6.99 -21.35
N GLY A 129 -15.85 6.19 -20.95
CA GLY A 129 -14.49 6.67 -20.69
C GLY A 129 -14.20 7.06 -19.24
N ARG A 130 -15.14 6.94 -18.30
CA ARG A 130 -14.97 7.28 -16.87
C ARG A 130 -15.02 6.08 -15.93
N ASP A 131 -14.20 6.16 -14.88
CA ASP A 131 -14.20 5.25 -13.74
C ASP A 131 -15.31 5.58 -12.73
N ASN A 132 -15.42 4.76 -11.68
CA ASN A 132 -16.43 4.93 -10.63
C ASN A 132 -16.31 6.33 -9.97
N PRO A 133 -17.41 7.09 -9.82
CA PRO A 133 -17.40 8.44 -9.23
C PRO A 133 -16.85 8.50 -7.81
N LEU A 134 -16.97 7.43 -7.01
CA LEU A 134 -16.37 7.37 -5.67
C LEU A 134 -14.84 7.27 -5.73
N VAL A 135 -14.28 6.79 -6.84
CA VAL A 135 -12.83 6.70 -7.04
C VAL A 135 -12.30 8.04 -7.53
N VAL A 136 -12.81 8.53 -8.66
CA VAL A 136 -12.34 9.80 -9.25
C VAL A 136 -12.69 11.01 -8.37
N GLY A 137 -13.73 10.91 -7.53
CA GLY A 137 -14.08 11.96 -6.57
C GLY A 137 -13.02 12.21 -5.50
N MET A 138 -12.14 11.24 -5.22
CA MET A 138 -11.07 11.39 -4.21
C MET A 138 -10.07 12.50 -4.57
N THR A 139 -9.91 12.80 -5.86
CA THR A 139 -9.00 13.83 -6.39
C THR A 139 -9.75 14.91 -7.16
N CYS A 140 -10.99 15.21 -6.76
CA CYS A 140 -11.82 16.23 -7.42
C CYS A 140 -11.98 16.00 -8.94
N PHE A 141 -12.03 14.72 -9.36
CA PHE A 141 -12.15 14.29 -10.75
C PHE A 141 -10.92 14.56 -11.63
N GLU A 142 -9.76 14.80 -11.02
CA GLU A 142 -8.47 14.96 -11.71
C GLU A 142 -7.66 13.66 -11.65
N ALA A 143 -6.98 13.33 -12.75
CA ALA A 143 -6.02 12.24 -12.83
C ALA A 143 -4.88 12.64 -13.77
N VAL A 144 -3.70 12.10 -13.52
CA VAL A 144 -2.55 12.22 -14.42
C VAL A 144 -2.56 11.07 -15.42
N HIS A 145 -2.19 11.37 -16.66
CA HIS A 145 -2.28 10.42 -17.78
C HIS A 145 -0.91 9.99 -18.31
N ARG A 146 0.17 10.50 -17.70
CA ARG A 146 1.55 10.13 -18.01
C ARG A 146 2.29 9.94 -16.71
N ILE A 147 3.19 8.96 -16.67
CA ILE A 147 3.98 8.64 -15.47
C ILE A 147 4.85 9.85 -15.08
N GLU A 148 5.42 10.53 -16.08
CA GLU A 148 6.27 11.71 -15.86
C GLU A 148 5.55 12.85 -15.13
N ASP A 149 4.23 12.98 -15.29
CA ASP A 149 3.44 14.06 -14.69
C ASP A 149 3.06 13.76 -13.22
N ILE A 150 3.30 12.53 -12.72
CA ILE A 150 2.95 12.11 -11.36
C ILE A 150 3.66 12.96 -10.32
N VAL A 151 4.96 13.20 -10.51
CA VAL A 151 5.80 13.87 -9.51
C VAL A 151 5.36 15.31 -9.29
N ASP A 152 5.13 16.06 -10.36
CA ASP A 152 4.74 17.46 -10.27
C ASP A 152 3.36 17.59 -9.61
N CYS A 153 2.40 16.75 -10.03
CA CYS A 153 1.08 16.70 -9.39
C CYS A 153 1.18 16.34 -7.90
N LEU A 154 2.05 15.38 -7.52
CA LEU A 154 2.24 14.99 -6.13
C LEU A 154 2.84 16.13 -5.30
N ARG A 155 3.83 16.86 -5.84
CA ARG A 155 4.43 18.04 -5.21
C ARG A 155 3.39 19.14 -4.98
N GLU A 156 2.51 19.38 -5.94
CA GLU A 156 1.39 20.32 -5.81
C GLU A 156 0.44 19.88 -4.69
N LYS A 157 -0.02 18.63 -4.68
CA LYS A 157 -0.91 18.12 -3.61
C LYS A 157 -0.26 18.15 -2.22
N ILE A 158 1.06 17.93 -2.14
CA ILE A 158 1.82 18.09 -0.90
C ILE A 158 1.88 19.55 -0.47
N ALA A 159 2.10 20.50 -1.39
CA ALA A 159 2.14 21.93 -1.10
C ALA A 159 0.76 22.50 -0.70
N GLU A 160 -0.32 21.92 -1.22
CA GLU A 160 -1.71 22.23 -0.84
C GLU A 160 -2.10 21.66 0.52
N MET A 161 -1.30 20.73 1.07
CA MET A 161 -1.60 20.09 2.34
C MET A 161 -1.53 21.12 3.49
N VAL A 162 -2.67 21.31 4.14
CA VAL A 162 -2.81 22.20 5.31
C VAL A 162 -2.42 21.53 6.64
N PRO A 163 -2.63 20.20 6.86
CA PRO A 163 -2.21 19.55 8.09
C PRO A 163 -0.73 19.73 8.45
N ASP A 164 -0.45 20.02 9.71
CA ASP A 164 0.90 20.04 10.26
C ASP A 164 1.39 18.59 10.46
N PRO A 165 2.56 18.21 9.90
CA PRO A 165 3.11 16.86 10.04
C PRO A 165 3.39 16.44 11.49
N GLU A 166 3.52 17.41 12.41
CA GLU A 166 3.77 17.19 13.83
C GLU A 166 2.47 17.18 14.67
N VAL A 167 1.29 17.32 14.04
CA VAL A 167 0.02 17.18 14.75
C VAL A 167 -0.30 15.71 14.95
N GLU A 168 -0.66 15.37 16.19
CA GLU A 168 -1.14 14.04 16.51
C GLU A 168 -2.61 13.86 16.11
N TYR A 169 -2.88 12.84 15.31
CA TYR A 169 -4.21 12.40 14.94
C TYR A 169 -4.66 11.21 15.81
N PRO A 170 -5.89 11.23 16.33
CA PRO A 170 -6.41 10.14 17.12
C PRO A 170 -6.58 8.88 16.26
N CYS A 171 -6.06 7.76 16.73
CA CYS A 171 -6.29 6.46 16.11
C CYS A 171 -7.69 5.94 16.48
N PRO A 172 -8.56 5.60 15.51
CA PRO A 172 -9.77 4.85 15.78
C PRO A 172 -9.45 3.58 16.58
N PRO A 173 -10.17 3.28 17.68
CA PRO A 173 -9.80 2.16 18.56
C PRO A 173 -9.71 0.81 17.86
N HIS A 174 -10.57 0.55 16.87
CA HIS A 174 -10.60 -0.69 16.11
C HIS A 174 -9.38 -0.88 15.19
N LEU A 175 -8.65 0.19 14.86
CA LEU A 175 -7.45 0.13 14.00
C LEU A 175 -6.15 0.01 14.82
N ARG A 176 -6.20 0.24 16.13
CA ARG A 176 -5.00 0.36 16.95
C ARG A 176 -4.13 -0.91 16.91
N ASP A 177 -4.74 -2.08 17.11
CA ASP A 177 -3.99 -3.34 17.10
C ASP A 177 -3.43 -3.64 15.71
N THR A 178 -4.24 -3.45 14.67
CA THR A 178 -3.84 -3.61 13.26
C THR A 178 -2.61 -2.77 12.92
N LEU A 179 -2.64 -1.47 13.25
CA LEU A 179 -1.56 -0.54 12.93
C LEU A 179 -0.29 -0.84 13.75
N LEU A 180 -0.42 -1.23 15.02
CA LEU A 180 0.73 -1.62 15.85
C LEU A 180 1.38 -2.92 15.34
N ARG A 181 0.59 -3.92 14.93
CA ARG A 181 1.12 -5.14 14.32
C ARG A 181 1.78 -4.85 12.98
N GLY A 182 1.15 -4.01 12.15
CA GLY A 182 1.71 -3.57 10.87
C GLY A 182 3.03 -2.84 11.02
N GLU A 183 3.14 -1.96 12.01
CA GLU A 183 4.37 -1.26 12.37
C GLU A 183 5.47 -2.24 12.80
N ARG A 184 5.16 -3.14 13.75
CA ARG A 184 6.11 -4.16 14.22
C ARG A 184 6.59 -5.06 13.09
N LEU A 185 5.66 -5.51 12.23
CA LEU A 185 5.98 -6.30 11.06
C LEU A 185 6.91 -5.52 10.13
N TRP A 186 6.59 -4.26 9.80
CA TRP A 186 7.44 -3.43 8.96
C TRP A 186 8.85 -3.26 9.52
N LEU A 187 8.98 -2.93 10.81
CA LEU A 187 10.29 -2.72 11.44
C LEU A 187 11.16 -3.98 11.37
N GLN A 188 10.59 -5.14 11.69
CA GLN A 188 11.32 -6.41 11.62
C GLN A 188 11.68 -6.79 10.17
N LEU A 189 10.83 -6.50 9.18
CA LEU A 189 11.15 -6.74 7.77
C LEU A 189 12.24 -5.79 7.24
N ALA A 190 12.26 -4.55 7.72
CA ALA A 190 13.30 -3.59 7.36
C ALA A 190 14.67 -4.02 7.91
N GLU A 191 14.72 -4.62 9.10
CA GLU A 191 15.95 -5.18 9.69
C GLU A 191 16.53 -6.36 8.89
N LEU A 192 15.70 -7.11 8.17
CA LEU A 192 16.16 -8.21 7.30
C LEU A 192 16.78 -7.74 5.97
N GLY A 193 16.66 -6.44 5.63
CA GLY A 193 17.10 -5.90 4.34
C GLY A 193 16.20 -6.34 3.17
N GLU A 194 16.74 -6.28 1.94
CA GLU A 194 15.98 -6.54 0.71
C GLU A 194 15.73 -8.03 0.43
N GLU A 195 16.63 -8.92 0.85
CA GLU A 195 16.56 -10.35 0.50
C GLU A 195 15.39 -11.10 1.17
N ARG A 196 14.99 -10.65 2.37
CA ARG A 196 13.87 -11.16 3.19
C ARG A 196 13.62 -12.68 3.06
N PRO A 197 14.52 -13.52 3.60
CA PRO A 197 14.42 -14.96 3.50
C PRO A 197 13.10 -15.50 4.07
N SER A 198 12.42 -16.37 3.32
CA SER A 198 11.12 -16.93 3.72
C SER A 198 11.08 -17.57 5.12
N PRO A 199 12.13 -18.25 5.62
CA PRO A 199 12.15 -18.77 6.99
C PRO A 199 12.03 -17.68 8.06
N GLN A 200 12.83 -16.62 7.95
CA GLN A 200 12.85 -15.52 8.93
C GLN A 200 11.55 -14.70 8.87
N VAL A 201 11.05 -14.47 7.66
CA VAL A 201 9.74 -13.81 7.46
C VAL A 201 8.61 -14.65 8.08
N ALA A 202 8.65 -15.98 7.91
CA ALA A 202 7.67 -16.87 8.50
C ALA A 202 7.70 -16.83 10.04
N GLU A 203 8.89 -16.80 10.65
CA GLU A 203 9.03 -16.66 12.12
C GLU A 203 8.41 -15.36 12.64
N ILE A 204 8.69 -14.24 11.97
CA ILE A 204 8.09 -12.93 12.30
C ILE A 204 6.56 -13.00 12.23
N ILE A 205 6.01 -13.57 11.15
CA ILE A 205 4.56 -13.66 10.97
C ILE A 205 3.93 -14.56 12.05
N LEU A 206 4.57 -15.69 12.38
CA LEU A 206 4.10 -16.58 13.43
C LEU A 206 4.12 -15.91 14.81
N ASP A 207 5.14 -15.12 15.13
CA ASP A 207 5.22 -14.36 16.38
C ASP A 207 4.10 -13.31 16.49
N LEU A 208 3.88 -12.55 15.42
CA LEU A 208 2.96 -11.41 15.44
C LEU A 208 1.48 -11.78 15.23
N PHE A 209 1.20 -12.86 14.50
CA PHE A 209 -0.15 -13.22 14.08
C PHE A 209 -0.55 -14.66 14.45
N GLY A 210 0.40 -15.51 14.86
CA GLY A 210 0.14 -16.94 15.10
C GLY A 210 -0.75 -17.24 16.32
N SER A 211 -0.87 -16.30 17.26
CA SER A 211 -1.74 -16.43 18.43
C SER A 211 -3.22 -16.13 18.15
N THR A 212 -3.58 -15.62 16.97
CA THR A 212 -4.97 -15.36 16.62
C THR A 212 -5.70 -16.71 16.49
N LYS A 213 -6.71 -16.97 17.35
CA LYS A 213 -7.53 -18.19 17.26
C LYS A 213 -8.17 -18.25 15.88
N MET A 214 -8.22 -19.44 15.27
CA MET A 214 -8.99 -19.66 14.04
C MET A 214 -10.41 -19.11 14.21
N PRO A 215 -10.87 -18.18 13.36
CA PRO A 215 -12.28 -17.85 13.32
C PRO A 215 -13.06 -19.11 12.94
N ILE A 216 -14.15 -19.35 13.67
CA ILE A 216 -15.08 -20.47 13.50
C ILE A 216 -15.82 -20.30 12.18
#